data_AF-A0A0L0F6N8-F1
#
_entry.id   AF-A0A0L0F6N8-F1
#
_cell.length_a   1.000
_cell.length_b   1.000
_cell.length_c   1.000
_cell.angle_alpha   90.00
_cell.angle_beta   90.00
_cell.angle_gamma   90.00
#
_symmetry.space_group_name_H-M   'P 1'
#
loop_
_entity.id
_entity.type
_entity.pdbx_description
1 polymer ?
#
loop_
_entity_poly.entity_id
_entity_poly.type
_entity_poly.pdbx_seq_one_letter_code
_entity_poly.pdbx_strand_id
1 'polypeptide(L)' 'MESTGRVPVPWMSPEALEERKFAQSSDVWSFGVTMWEIFSNANTVPYAGQSFYTLLNYIKTGGRLLRPENCPQ' A
#
# COMPACT_ATOMS: atom_id res chain seq x y z
N MET A 1 12.68 -19.85 -1.98
CA MET A 1 11.37 -19.89 -2.66
C MET A 1 11.19 -18.56 -3.37
N GLU A 2 11.54 -18.48 -4.65
CA GLU A 2 11.11 -17.36 -5.48
C GLU A 2 9.76 -17.74 -6.07
N SER A 3 8.68 -17.13 -5.56
CA SER A 3 7.41 -17.14 -6.27
C SER A 3 7.50 -16.08 -7.37
N THR A 4 7.53 -16.51 -8.63
CA THR A 4 7.34 -15.66 -9.83
C THR A 4 5.87 -15.21 -9.95
N GLY A 5 5.26 -14.82 -8.84
CA GLY A 5 3.90 -14.30 -8.77
C GLY A 5 3.90 -12.78 -8.81
N ARG A 6 2.85 -12.18 -9.39
CA ARG A 6 2.61 -10.73 -9.28
C ARG A 6 2.51 -10.37 -7.79
N VAL A 7 3.41 -9.51 -7.32
CA VAL A 7 3.37 -9.01 -5.94
C VAL A 7 2.40 -7.82 -5.83
N PRO A 8 1.63 -7.72 -4.73
CA PRO A 8 0.65 -6.66 -4.53
C PRO A 8 1.34 -5.35 -4.07
N VAL A 9 2.14 -4.74 -4.95
CA VAL A 9 2.99 -3.57 -4.65
C VAL A 9 2.26 -2.48 -3.84
N PRO A 10 1.01 -2.05 -4.16
CA PRO A 10 0.34 -0.98 -3.42
C PRO A 10 0.04 -1.30 -1.95
N TRP A 11 0.02 -2.58 -1.56
CA TRP A 11 -0.22 -3.03 -0.19
C TRP A 11 1.07 -3.29 0.57
N MET A 12 2.22 -3.31 -0.09
CA MET A 12 3.49 -3.62 0.56
C MET A 12 4.01 -2.41 1.35
N SER A 13 4.43 -2.68 2.58
CA SER A 13 5.11 -1.71 3.44
C SER A 13 6.44 -1.22 2.84
N PRO A 14 6.95 -0.05 3.25
CA PRO A 14 8.25 0.44 2.80
C PRO A 14 9.39 -0.58 3.01
N GLU A 15 9.44 -1.22 4.18
CA GLU A 15 10.46 -2.21 4.52
C GLU A 15 10.35 -3.50 3.68
N ALA A 16 9.13 -3.87 3.28
CA ALA A 16 8.89 -5.01 2.40
C ALA A 16 9.27 -4.69 0.94
N LEU A 17 9.07 -3.45 0.50
CA LEU A 17 9.41 -2.99 -0.85
C LEU A 17 10.93 -2.84 -1.06
N GLU A 18 11.65 -2.31 -0.06
CA GLU A 18 13.09 -2.02 -0.20
C GLU A 18 13.98 -3.18 0.22
N GLU A 19 13.67 -3.77 1.38
CA GLU A 19 14.59 -4.68 2.06
C GLU A 19 14.08 -6.13 2.06
N ARG A 20 12.90 -6.36 1.46
CA ARG A 20 12.17 -7.64 1.53
C ARG A 20 12.01 -8.14 2.98
N LYS A 21 11.86 -7.20 3.92
CA LYS A 21 11.60 -7.49 5.34
C LYS A 21 10.09 -7.60 5.55
N PHE A 22 9.66 -8.77 6.01
CA PHE A 22 8.27 -9.05 6.34
C PHE A 22 8.15 -9.26 7.85
N ALA A 23 7.30 -8.47 8.48
CA ALA A 23 7.08 -8.48 9.92
C ALA A 23 5.61 -8.12 10.22
N GLN A 24 5.20 -8.24 11.47
CA GLN A 24 3.84 -7.83 11.86
C GLN A 24 3.55 -6.35 11.52
N SER A 25 4.57 -5.48 11.55
CA SER A 25 4.42 -4.08 11.11
C SER A 25 4.06 -3.95 9.63
N SER A 26 4.63 -4.80 8.76
CA SER A 26 4.29 -4.81 7.34
C SER A 26 2.87 -5.29 7.08
N ASP A 27 2.37 -6.20 7.93
CA ASP A 27 0.98 -6.65 7.88
C ASP A 27 0.03 -5.53 8.34
N VAL A 28 0.39 -4.78 9.38
CA VAL A 28 -0.37 -3.60 9.83
C VAL A 28 -0.45 -2.54 8.73
N TRP A 29 0.63 -2.32 7.98
CA TRP A 29 0.61 -1.45 6.81
C TRP A 29 -0.39 -1.95 5.76
N SER A 30 -0.30 -3.23 5.39
CA SER A 30 -1.17 -3.86 4.41
C SER A 30 -2.64 -3.75 4.82
N PHE A 31 -2.92 -3.98 6.12
CA PHE A 31 -4.24 -3.82 6.71
C PHE A 31 -4.75 -2.37 6.61
N GLY A 32 -3.89 -1.37 6.80
CA GLY A 32 -4.25 0.04 6.60
C GLY A 32 -4.67 0.35 5.16
N VAL A 33 -3.98 -0.23 4.17
CA VAL A 33 -4.39 -0.12 2.76
C VAL A 33 -5.72 -0.83 2.51
N THR A 34 -5.93 -2.01 3.09
CA THR A 34 -7.24 -2.71 3.01
C THR A 34 -8.37 -1.92 3.65
N MET A 35 -8.15 -1.28 4.81
CA MET A 35 -9.14 -0.39 5.42
C MET A 35 -9.48 0.76 4.48
N TRP A 36 -8.47 1.35 3.82
CA TRP A 36 -8.71 2.40 2.84
C TRP A 36 -9.61 1.94 1.69
N GLU A 37 -9.41 0.72 1.18
CA GLU A 37 -10.27 0.14 0.14
C GLU A 37 -11.71 -0.04 0.61
N ILE A 38 -11.91 -0.51 1.85
CA ILE A 38 -13.23 -0.66 2.44
C ILE A 38 -13.95 0.70 2.50
N PHE A 39 -13.27 1.73 3.01
CA PHE A 39 -13.86 3.07 3.11
C PHE A 39 -14.01 3.80 1.77
N SER A 40 -13.26 3.41 0.74
CA SER A 40 -13.40 3.91 -0.62
C SER A 40 -14.39 3.10 -1.47
N ASN A 41 -15.09 2.12 -0.87
CA ASN A 41 -15.98 1.17 -1.54
C ASN A 41 -15.32 0.43 -2.70
N ALA A 42 -14.00 0.23 -2.65
CA ALA A 42 -13.19 -0.30 -3.75
C ALA A 42 -13.41 0.41 -5.10
N ASN A 43 -13.83 1.68 -5.09
CA ASN A 43 -14.11 2.45 -6.31
C ASN A 43 -12.84 2.71 -7.13
N THR A 44 -11.67 2.71 -6.48
CA THR A 44 -10.38 2.90 -7.12
C THR A 44 -9.32 2.00 -6.49
N VAL A 45 -8.26 1.69 -7.23
CA VAL A 45 -7.11 0.92 -6.74
C VAL A 45 -6.20 1.82 -5.91
N PRO A 46 -5.65 1.35 -4.76
CA PRO A 46 -4.67 2.11 -3.99
C PRO A 46 -3.51 2.59 -4.87
N TYR A 47 -3.19 3.88 -4.78
CA TYR A 47 -2.11 4.52 -5.54
C TYR A 47 -2.21 4.31 -7.07
N ALA A 48 -3.42 4.30 -7.63
CA ALA A 48 -3.66 4.09 -9.06
C ALA A 48 -2.79 5.00 -9.95
N GLY A 49 -2.30 4.43 -11.07
CA GLY A 49 -1.51 5.15 -12.07
C GLY A 49 -0.05 5.39 -11.71
N GLN A 50 0.43 4.93 -10.56
CA GLN A 50 1.83 5.09 -10.15
C GLN A 50 2.71 3.93 -10.62
N SER A 51 3.89 4.26 -11.16
CA SER A 51 4.94 3.28 -11.38
C SER A 51 5.54 2.80 -10.05
N PHE A 52 6.19 1.64 -10.04
CA PHE A 52 6.86 1.10 -8.84
C PHE A 52 7.80 2.12 -8.18
N TYR A 53 8.70 2.73 -8.96
CA TYR A 53 9.70 3.67 -8.43
C TYR A 53 9.05 4.96 -7.91
N THR A 54 8.02 5.45 -8.60
CA THR A 54 7.29 6.65 -8.17
C THR A 54 6.56 6.41 -6.86
N LEU A 55 5.88 5.26 -6.75
CA LEU A 55 5.15 4.85 -5.55
C LEU A 55 6.10 4.65 -4.37
N LEU A 56 7.20 3.95 -4.57
CA LEU A 56 8.21 3.72 -3.52
C LEU A 56 8.73 5.06 -2.97
N ASN A 57 9.15 5.97 -3.85
CA ASN A 57 9.65 7.27 -3.42
C ASN A 57 8.57 8.09 -2.69
N TYR A 58 7.33 8.08 -3.18
CA TYR A 58 6.21 8.77 -2.54
C TYR A 58 5.94 8.26 -1.11
N ILE A 59 5.92 6.94 -0.93
CA ILE A 59 5.70 6.31 0.38
C ILE A 59 6.84 6.66 1.36
N LYS A 60 8.09 6.61 0.88
CA LYS A 60 9.28 6.92 1.67
C LYS A 60 9.35 8.37 2.14
N THR A 61 8.88 9.31 1.33
CA THR A 61 8.82 10.73 1.72
C THR A 61 7.61 11.07 2.59
N GLY A 62 6.87 10.06 3.06
CA GLY A 62 5.73 10.23 3.96
C GLY A 62 4.38 10.39 3.26
N GLY A 63 4.34 10.27 1.93
CA GLY A 63 3.11 10.25 1.16
C GLY A 63 2.20 9.08 1.54
N ARG A 64 0.89 9.33 1.59
CA ARG A 64 -0.14 8.35 1.99
C ARG A 64 -1.37 8.50 1.11
N LEU A 65 -2.22 7.48 1.08
CA LEU A 65 -3.52 7.56 0.42
C LEU A 65 -4.35 8.71 1.02
N LEU A 66 -5.09 9.42 0.17
CA LEU A 66 -6.01 10.46 0.61
C LEU A 66 -7.15 9.84 1.43
N ARG A 67 -7.68 10.57 2.42
CA ARG A 67 -8.83 10.12 3.19
C ARG A 67 -10.04 9.87 2.26
N PRO A 68 -10.66 8.67 2.27
CA PRO A 68 -11.88 8.42 1.52
C PRO A 68 -13.05 9.29 2.00
N GLU A 69 -13.98 9.62 1.10
CA GLU A 69 -15.14 10.48 1.41
C GLU A 69 -16.01 9.92 2.54
N ASN A 70 -16.19 8.59 2.60
CA ASN A 70 -17.02 7.92 3.59
C ASN A 70 -16.26 7.55 4.89
N CYS A 71 -15.06 8.07 5.10
CA CYS A 71 -14.27 7.77 6.29
C CYS A 71 -14.81 8.57 7.50
N PRO A 72 -15.17 7.94 8.64
CA PRO A 72 -15.71 8.62 9.82
C PRO A 72 -14.70 9.60 10.44
N GLN A 73 -15.19 10.63 11.17
CA GLN A 73 -14.37 11.60 11.90
C GLN A 73 -13.92 11.07 13.27
#